data_AF-A0A660XV03-F1
#
_entry.id   AF-A0A660XV03-F1
#
_cell.length_a   1.000
_cell.length_b   1.000
_cell.length_c   1.000
_cell.angle_alpha   90.00
_cell.angle_beta   90.00
_cell.angle_gamma   90.00
#
_symmetry.space_group_name_H-M   'P 1'
#
loop_
_entity.id
_entity.type
_entity.pdbx_description
1 polymer ?
#
loop_
_entity_poly.entity_id
_entity_poly.type
_entity_poly.pdbx_seq_one_letter_code
_entity_poly.pdbx_strand_id
1 'polypeptide(L)'
;HVGETMAEVPCLGFRELPCWVRLPDTGRIVRAWSVLWRGGPCRIEWEPLEERMRNRGLIRDGRIGGAEVHVMRAMDVVRTAYEMAREPEFCPTCPARPVQRWEDLWPGKS
;
A
#
# COMPACT_ATOMS: atom_id res chain seq x y z
N HIS A 1 1.31 -1.71 2.29
CA HIS A 1 0.94 -0.27 2.16
C HIS A 1 1.24 0.57 3.39
N VAL A 2 0.74 0.24 4.59
CA VAL A 2 1.06 1.03 5.80
C VAL A 2 2.57 1.09 6.04
N GLY A 3 3.28 -0.05 5.96
CA GLY A 3 4.74 -0.08 6.09
C GLY A 3 5.48 0.75 5.03
N GLU A 4 5.00 0.71 3.78
CA GLU A 4 5.56 1.51 2.68
C GLU A 4 5.32 3.02 2.89
N THR A 5 4.17 3.39 3.45
CA THR A 5 3.86 4.79 3.82
C THR A 5 4.80 5.27 4.91
N MET A 6 5.02 4.46 5.95
CA MET A 6 5.97 4.77 7.01
C MET A 6 7.41 4.86 6.50
N ALA A 7 7.74 4.13 5.43
CA ALA A 7 9.04 4.18 4.77
C ALA A 7 9.18 5.34 3.77
N GLU A 8 8.16 6.18 3.60
CA GLU A 8 8.14 7.32 2.67
C GLU A 8 8.54 6.94 1.24
N VAL A 9 8.02 5.81 0.75
CA VAL A 9 8.42 5.28 -0.58
C VAL A 9 8.08 6.27 -1.71
N PRO A 10 8.94 6.38 -2.74
CA PRO A 10 8.80 7.40 -3.79
C PRO A 10 7.63 7.18 -4.74
N CYS A 11 6.93 6.04 -4.64
CA CYS A 11 5.79 5.71 -5.49
C CYS A 11 4.43 6.04 -4.85
N LEU A 12 4.43 6.68 -3.67
CA LEU A 12 3.24 7.22 -3.03
C LEU A 12 3.30 8.75 -3.05
N GLY A 13 2.34 9.39 -3.70
CA GLY A 13 2.30 10.85 -3.86
C GLY A 13 1.56 11.48 -2.69
N PHE A 14 2.27 11.90 -1.65
CA PHE A 14 1.63 12.44 -0.44
C PHE A 14 1.14 13.87 -0.67
N ARG A 15 -0.16 14.09 -0.40
CA ARG A 15 -0.81 15.41 -0.50
C ARG A 15 -0.85 15.98 -1.92
N GLU A 16 -0.90 15.12 -2.93
CA GLU A 16 -0.81 15.55 -4.34
C GLU A 16 -2.18 15.59 -5.04
N LEU A 17 -3.25 15.04 -4.44
CA LEU A 17 -4.59 15.01 -5.04
C LEU A 17 -5.64 15.72 -4.16
N PRO A 18 -6.20 16.86 -4.59
CA PRO A 18 -7.33 17.46 -3.89
C PRO A 18 -8.61 16.64 -4.15
N CYS A 19 -9.14 15.99 -3.13
CA CYS A 19 -10.43 15.30 -3.17
C CYS A 19 -11.51 16.11 -2.44
N TRP A 20 -12.76 15.94 -2.86
CA TRP A 20 -13.90 16.56 -2.19
C TRP A 20 -14.33 15.68 -1.01
N VAL A 21 -14.32 16.24 0.20
CA VAL A 21 -14.76 15.54 1.42
C VAL A 21 -15.90 16.30 2.08
N ARG A 22 -16.85 15.55 2.64
CA ARG A 22 -17.95 16.09 3.43
C ARG A 22 -17.54 16.10 4.90
N LEU A 23 -17.54 17.28 5.52
CA LEU A 23 -17.30 17.43 6.95
C LEU A 23 -18.50 16.85 7.74
N PRO A 24 -18.26 15.95 8.71
CA PRO A 24 -19.34 15.22 9.40
C PRO A 24 -20.19 16.13 10.31
N ASP A 25 -19.60 17.19 10.83
CA ASP A 25 -20.21 18.13 11.79
C ASP A 25 -21.07 19.21 11.11
N THR A 26 -20.65 19.68 9.94
CA THR A 26 -21.27 20.81 9.24
C THR A 26 -21.94 20.41 7.94
N GLY A 27 -21.69 19.20 7.43
CA GLY A 27 -22.14 18.75 6.12
C GLY A 27 -21.50 19.48 4.94
N ARG A 28 -20.58 20.43 5.20
CA ARG A 28 -19.90 21.22 4.16
C ARG A 28 -19.00 20.33 3.33
N ILE A 29 -18.96 20.60 2.04
CA ILE A 29 -18.04 19.96 1.10
C ILE A 29 -16.79 20.85 0.98
N VAL A 30 -15.62 20.28 1.26
CA VAL A 30 -14.33 20.99 1.20
C VAL A 30 -13.32 20.20 0.37
N ARG A 31 -12.29 20.87 -0.18
CA ARG A 31 -11.15 20.19 -0.80
C ARG A 31 -10.16 19.77 0.29
N ALA A 32 -9.79 18.50 0.33
CA ALA A 32 -8.76 17.96 1.19
C ALA A 32 -7.66 17.30 0.36
N TRP A 33 -6.42 17.39 0.84
CA TRP A 33 -5.30 16.72 0.19
C TRP A 33 -5.32 15.22 0.49
N SER A 34 -5.25 14.41 -0.55
CA SER A 34 -5.18 12.95 -0.51
C SER A 34 -3.83 12.46 -1.05
N VAL A 35 -3.65 11.14 -0.98
CA VAL A 35 -2.51 10.43 -1.57
C VAL A 35 -2.80 10.06 -3.02
N LEU A 36 -1.79 10.15 -3.89
CA LEU A 36 -1.77 9.51 -5.19
C LEU A 36 -1.12 8.14 -5.08
N TRP A 37 -1.76 7.16 -5.71
CA TRP A 37 -1.22 5.82 -5.79
C TRP A 37 -0.24 5.74 -6.97
N ARG A 38 0.89 5.05 -6.83
CA ARG A 38 0.94 3.74 -7.43
C ARG A 38 0.58 3.57 -8.91
N GLY A 39 1.33 4.08 -9.89
CA GLY A 39 0.99 3.90 -11.33
C GLY A 39 1.40 2.57 -11.98
N GLY A 40 1.83 1.56 -11.23
CA GLY A 40 2.36 0.31 -11.80
C GLY A 40 2.63 -0.78 -10.76
N PRO A 41 3.15 -1.95 -11.18
CA PRO A 41 3.38 -3.09 -10.28
C PRO A 41 4.39 -2.75 -9.18
N CYS A 42 4.18 -3.29 -7.97
CA CYS A 42 5.13 -3.18 -6.88
C CYS A 42 6.10 -4.37 -6.86
N ARG A 43 7.33 -4.18 -6.35
CA ARG A 43 8.24 -5.29 -6.04
C ARG A 43 7.98 -5.92 -4.67
N ILE A 44 7.21 -5.23 -3.81
CA ILE A 44 6.76 -5.69 -2.49
C ILE A 44 5.28 -6.08 -2.61
N GLU A 45 4.95 -6.87 -3.62
CA GLU A 45 3.64 -7.52 -3.74
C GLU A 45 3.57 -8.74 -2.81
N TRP A 46 2.41 -9.41 -2.81
CA TRP A 46 2.12 -10.54 -1.92
C TRP A 46 3.22 -11.62 -1.92
N GLU A 47 3.68 -12.10 -3.09
CA GLU A 47 4.63 -13.21 -3.19
C GLU A 47 5.97 -12.96 -2.46
N PRO A 48 6.74 -11.88 -2.76
CA PRO A 48 7.99 -11.61 -2.02
C PRO A 48 7.78 -11.31 -0.53
N LEU A 49 6.66 -10.66 -0.18
CA LEU A 49 6.34 -10.36 1.21
C LEU A 49 6.00 -11.64 1.98
N GLU A 50 5.19 -12.52 1.39
CA GLU A 50 4.82 -13.81 1.92
C GLU A 50 6.06 -14.68 2.15
N GLU A 51 6.92 -14.82 1.14
CA GLU A 51 8.16 -15.60 1.25
C GLU A 51 9.00 -15.15 2.45
N ARG A 52 9.24 -13.84 2.59
CA ARG A 52 10.02 -13.29 3.69
C ARG A 52 9.34 -13.50 5.04
N MET A 53 8.02 -13.36 5.12
CA MET A 53 7.28 -13.62 6.35
C MET A 53 7.26 -15.11 6.73
N ARG A 54 7.15 -16.02 5.76
CA ARG A 54 7.23 -17.48 5.97
C ARG A 54 8.61 -17.90 6.45
N ASN A 55 9.66 -17.37 5.84
CA ASN A 55 11.06 -17.63 6.26
C ASN A 55 11.34 -17.19 7.70
N ARG A 56 10.54 -16.26 8.24
CA ARG A 56 10.62 -15.78 9.63
C ARG A 56 9.60 -16.46 10.57
N GLY A 57 8.82 -17.42 10.09
CA GLY A 57 7.78 -18.11 10.87
C GLY A 57 6.62 -17.19 11.29
N LEU A 58 6.36 -16.12 10.55
CA LEU A 58 5.37 -15.09 10.90
C LEU A 58 3.96 -15.37 10.36
N ILE A 59 3.82 -16.39 9.51
CA ILE A 59 2.55 -16.83 8.94
C ILE A 59 2.18 -18.19 9.52
N ARG A 60 0.95 -18.31 10.00
CA ARG A 60 0.34 -19.58 10.39
C ARG A 60 -0.77 -19.93 9.42
N ASP A 61 -0.60 -21.04 8.70
CA ASP A 61 -1.63 -21.59 7.84
C ASP A 61 -2.75 -22.25 8.65
N GLY A 62 -3.96 -22.25 8.10
CA GLY A 62 -5.12 -22.87 8.74
C GLY A 62 -6.31 -22.95 7.80
N ARG A 63 -7.46 -23.32 8.37
CA ARG A 63 -8.73 -23.38 7.64
C ARG A 63 -9.86 -22.78 8.45
N ILE A 64 -10.76 -22.07 7.78
CA ILE A 64 -12.04 -21.63 8.34
C ILE A 64 -13.13 -22.22 7.44
N GLY A 65 -13.82 -23.25 7.95
CA GLY A 65 -14.71 -24.07 7.13
C GLY A 65 -13.97 -24.70 5.96
N GLY A 66 -14.45 -24.45 4.73
CA GLY A 66 -13.83 -24.93 3.49
C GLY A 66 -12.67 -24.09 2.96
N ALA A 67 -12.42 -22.89 3.50
CA ALA A 67 -11.43 -21.96 2.99
C ALA A 67 -10.07 -22.12 3.70
N GLU A 68 -9.00 -22.08 2.92
CA GLU A 68 -7.62 -21.97 3.43
C GLU A 68 -7.33 -20.52 3.81
N VAL A 69 -6.65 -20.33 4.94
CA VAL A 69 -6.35 -18.99 5.48
C VAL A 69 -4.91 -18.89 5.94
N HIS A 70 -4.32 -17.71 5.75
CA HIS A 70 -3.03 -17.32 6.32
C HIS A 70 -3.28 -16.34 7.47
N VAL A 71 -2.91 -16.73 8.69
CA VAL A 71 -3.06 -15.89 9.88
C VAL A 71 -1.71 -15.32 10.25
N MET A 72 -1.65 -14.00 10.40
CA MET A 72 -0.43 -13.25 10.73
C MET A 72 -0.78 -12.04 11.59
N ARG A 73 0.19 -11.53 12.36
CA ARG A 73 -0.02 -10.29 13.10
C ARG A 73 0.09 -9.11 12.14
N ALA A 74 -0.87 -8.19 12.20
CA ALA A 74 -0.89 -7.01 11.34
C ALA A 74 0.44 -6.23 11.40
N MET A 75 1.02 -6.06 12.59
CA MET A 75 2.28 -5.34 12.76
C MET A 75 3.50 -6.07 12.17
N ASP A 76 3.46 -7.39 12.03
CA ASP A 76 4.53 -8.14 11.37
C ASP A 76 4.51 -7.92 9.87
N VAL A 77 3.32 -7.79 9.27
CA VAL A 77 3.14 -7.38 7.86
C VAL A 77 3.68 -5.96 7.65
N VAL A 78 3.28 -5.03 8.53
CA VAL A 78 3.70 -3.61 8.43
C VAL A 78 5.21 -3.49 8.53
N ARG A 79 5.83 -4.14 9.53
CA ARG A 79 7.27 -4.11 9.75
C ARG A 79 8.04 -4.75 8.60
N THR A 80 7.61 -5.91 8.11
CA THR A 80 8.29 -6.60 7.01
C THR A 80 8.25 -5.75 5.74
N ALA A 81 7.10 -5.16 5.41
CA ALA A 81 6.99 -4.25 4.27
C ALA A 81 7.82 -2.97 4.44
N TYR A 82 7.91 -2.42 5.65
CA TYR A 82 8.75 -1.26 5.96
C TYR A 82 10.25 -1.57 5.75
N GLU A 83 10.71 -2.72 6.24
CA GLU A 83 12.10 -3.17 6.06
C GLU A 83 12.42 -3.38 4.58
N MET A 84 11.58 -4.14 3.88
CA MET A 84 11.70 -4.37 2.43
C MET A 84 11.79 -3.06 1.65
N ALA A 85 10.95 -2.07 1.99
CA ALA A 85 10.93 -0.78 1.31
C ALA A 85 12.26 0.00 1.43
N ARG A 86 13.10 -0.30 2.41
CA ARG A 86 14.38 0.39 2.65
C ARG A 86 15.58 -0.34 2.07
N GLU A 87 15.39 -1.58 1.65
CA GLU A 87 16.44 -2.41 1.05
C GLU A 87 16.70 -1.99 -0.41
N PRO A 88 17.97 -1.92 -0.87
CA PRO A 88 18.34 -1.41 -2.20
C PRO A 88 17.64 -2.08 -3.40
N GLU A 89 17.36 -3.37 -3.29
CA GLU A 89 16.71 -4.18 -4.33
C GLU A 89 15.23 -3.81 -4.57
N PHE A 90 14.59 -3.12 -3.61
CA PHE A 90 13.19 -2.71 -3.70
C PHE A 90 13.07 -1.23 -4.06
N CYS A 91 12.59 -0.38 -3.14
CA CYS A 91 12.15 0.98 -3.47
C CYS A 91 13.26 1.96 -3.88
N PRO A 92 14.48 1.94 -3.31
CA PRO A 92 15.54 2.89 -3.68
C PRO A 92 15.90 2.86 -5.18
N THR A 93 15.79 1.69 -5.83
CA THR A 93 16.07 1.52 -7.26
C THR A 93 14.79 1.34 -8.10
N CYS A 94 13.61 1.45 -7.49
CA CYS A 94 12.35 1.23 -8.16
C CYS A 94 11.98 2.43 -9.06
N PRO A 95 11.64 2.20 -10.35
CA PRO A 95 11.20 3.27 -11.25
C PRO A 95 9.73 3.67 -11.02
N ALA A 96 8.96 2.90 -10.25
CA ALA A 96 7.55 3.20 -10.01
C ALA A 96 7.38 4.57 -9.34
N ARG A 97 6.42 5.34 -9.82
CA ARG A 97 6.07 6.67 -9.31
C ARG A 97 4.55 6.77 -9.13
N PRO A 98 4.05 7.77 -8.40
CA PRO A 98 2.63 8.03 -8.33
C PRO A 98 2.09 8.31 -9.74
N VAL A 99 0.83 7.98 -10.00
CA VAL A 99 0.13 8.50 -11.19
C VAL A 99 0.13 10.02 -11.18
N GLN A 100 -0.04 10.66 -12.34
CA GLN A 100 -0.14 12.12 -12.40
C GLN A 100 -1.56 12.63 -12.15
N ARG A 101 -2.58 11.82 -12.46
CA ARG A 101 -3.98 12.18 -12.28
C ARG A 101 -4.78 11.02 -11.72
N TRP A 102 -5.89 11.30 -11.02
CA TRP A 102 -6.71 10.24 -10.43
C TRP A 102 -7.39 9.38 -11.50
N GLU A 103 -7.70 9.97 -12.66
CA GLU A 103 -8.29 9.31 -13.83
C GLU A 103 -7.39 8.18 -14.35
N ASP A 104 -6.07 8.29 -14.14
CA ASP A 104 -5.09 7.31 -14.60
C ASP A 104 -5.10 6.02 -13.77
N LEU A 105 -5.72 6.03 -12.58
CA LEU A 105 -5.85 4.86 -11.72
C LEU A 105 -6.98 3.92 -12.16
N TRP A 106 -8.00 4.44 -12.86
CA TRP A 106 -9.15 3.68 -13.36
C TRP A 106 -9.56 4.14 -14.76
N PRO A 107 -8.76 3.81 -15.80
CA PRO A 107 -9.10 4.18 -17.17
C PRO A 107 -10.47 3.60 -17.56
N GLY A 108 -11.42 4.48 -17.90
CA GLY A 108 -12.76 4.10 -18.38
C GLY A 108 -13.92 4.31 -17.42
N LYS A 109 -13.72 4.96 -16.26
CA LYS A 109 -14.82 5.41 -15.38
C LYS A 109 -14.83 6.94 -15.29
N SER A 110 -15.53 7.57 -16.23
CA SER A 110 -15.92 8.98 -16.21
C SER A 110 -17.35 9.13 -15.71
#